data_AF-A0A920L7G5-F1
#
_entry.id   AF-A0A920L7G5-F1
#
_cell.length_a   1.000
_cell.length_b   1.000
_cell.length_c   1.000
_cell.angle_alpha   90.00
_cell.angle_beta   90.00
_cell.angle_gamma   90.00
#
_symmetry.space_group_name_H-M   'P 1'
#
loop_
_entity.id
_entity.type
_entity.pdbx_description
1 polymer ?
#
loop_
_entity_poly.entity_id
_entity_poly.type
_entity_poly.pdbx_seq_one_letter_code
_entity_poly.pdbx_strand_id
1 'polypeptide(L)' 'MDSLYKVDIDVSTEFIEEESNYDNDRYFFSYTIKITNSGKVNVQLISRHWIVLDANNKQQEIKGLG' A
#
# COMPACT_ATOMS: atom_id res chain seq x y z
N MET A 1 -8.28 3.48 -27.36
CA MET A 1 -8.68 2.06 -27.21
C MET A 1 -8.78 1.77 -25.73
N ASP A 2 -9.93 1.34 -25.23
CA ASP A 2 -10.05 0.92 -23.83
C ASP A 2 -9.35 -0.43 -23.64
N SER A 3 -8.58 -0.58 -22.54
CA SER A 3 -7.95 -1.85 -22.18
C SER A 3 -8.97 -2.83 -21.62
N LEU A 4 -8.87 -4.11 -22.00
CA LEU A 4 -9.69 -5.17 -21.42
C LEU A 4 -9.41 -5.31 -19.92
N TYR A 5 -8.13 -5.24 -19.53
CA TYR A 5 -7.68 -5.32 -18.14
C TYR A 5 -7.03 -4.00 -17.74
N LYS A 6 -7.64 -3.30 -16.78
CA LYS A 6 -7.10 -2.06 -16.21
C LYS A 6 -7.52 -1.94 -14.76
N VAL A 7 -6.56 -1.75 -13.87
CA VAL A 7 -6.79 -1.52 -12.45
C VAL A 7 -6.02 -0.27 -12.07
N ASP A 8 -6.74 0.73 -11.57
CA ASP A 8 -6.15 1.94 -11.04
C ASP A 8 -6.03 1.78 -9.52
N ILE A 9 -4.88 2.17 -8.97
CA ILE A 9 -4.56 2.07 -7.55
C ILE A 9 -4.26 3.47 -7.03
N ASP A 10 -5.06 3.94 -6.08
CA ASP A 10 -4.81 5.18 -5.36
C ASP A 10 -4.43 4.86 -3.92
N VAL A 11 -3.43 5.57 -3.38
CA VAL A 11 -2.92 5.38 -2.02
C VAL A 11 -2.96 6.72 -1.29
N SER A 12 -3.60 6.72 -0.13
CA SER A 12 -3.56 7.85 0.81
C SER A 12 -2.86 7.41 2.09
N THR A 13 -1.89 8.19 2.54
CA THR A 13 -1.09 7.90 3.74
C THR A 13 -1.29 8.99 4.78
N GLU A 14 -1.29 8.61 6.05
CA GLU A 14 -1.40 9.53 7.17
C GLU A 14 -0.41 9.15 8.26
N PHE A 15 0.26 10.15 8.83
CA PHE A 15 1.08 9.97 10.02
C PHE A 15 0.20 10.07 11.25
N ILE A 16 0.31 9.09 12.16
CA ILE A 16 -0.46 9.06 13.40
C ILE A 16 0.48 9.33 14.56
N GLU A 17 0.48 10.59 15.02
CA GLU A 17 1.34 11.04 16.11
C GLU A 17 1.01 10.33 17.43
N GLU A 18 -0.27 10.10 17.71
CA GLU A 18 -0.75 9.50 18.97
C GLU A 18 -0.22 8.07 19.21
N GLU A 19 0.02 7.32 18.13
CA GLU A 19 0.56 5.96 18.15
C GLU A 19 2.09 5.93 17.95
N SER A 20 2.71 7.09 17.72
CA SER A 20 4.14 7.23 17.53
C SER A 20 4.87 7.45 18.86
N ASN A 21 6.12 7.03 18.93
CA ASN A 21 6.99 7.21 20.09
C ASN A 21 8.38 7.63 19.61
N TYR A 22 8.61 8.94 19.62
CA TYR A 22 9.86 9.54 19.15
C TYR A 22 11.08 9.13 19.99
N ASP A 23 10.92 8.94 21.30
CA ASP A 23 12.01 8.52 22.19
C ASP A 23 12.56 7.12 21.86
N ASN A 24 11.79 6.31 21.14
CA ASN A 24 12.17 4.96 20.71
C ASN A 24 12.29 4.83 19.18
N ASP A 25 12.38 5.94 18.44
CA ASP A 25 12.42 5.96 16.97
C ASP A 25 11.27 5.15 16.31
N ARG A 26 10.09 5.14 16.93
CA ARG A 26 8.90 4.45 16.42
C ARG A 26 7.92 5.46 15.83
N TYR A 27 7.63 5.30 14.55
CA TYR A 27 6.73 6.17 13.80
C TYR A 27 5.60 5.34 13.21
N PHE A 28 4.36 5.73 13.50
CA PHE A 28 3.19 5.02 13.03
C PHE A 28 2.56 5.76 11.84
N PHE A 29 2.29 5.00 10.78
CA PHE A 29 1.61 5.49 9.59
C PHE A 29 0.44 4.57 9.27
N SER A 30 -0.70 5.16 8.94
CA SER A 30 -1.81 4.45 8.31
C SER A 30 -1.77 4.68 6.80
N TYR A 31 -2.35 3.73 6.07
CA TYR A 31 -2.56 3.89 4.64
C TYR A 31 -3.92 3.33 4.25
N THR A 32 -4.57 4.01 3.31
CA THR A 32 -5.80 3.56 2.68
C THR A 32 -5.51 3.30 1.21
N ILE A 33 -5.73 2.07 0.77
CA ILE A 33 -5.59 1.66 -0.63
C ILE A 33 -6.98 1.62 -1.26
N LYS A 34 -7.17 2.36 -2.35
CA LYS A 34 -8.36 2.27 -3.20
C LYS A 34 -7.99 1.55 -4.49
N ILE A 35 -8.66 0.43 -4.74
CA ILE A 35 -8.46 -0.40 -5.93
C ILE A 35 -9.69 -0.25 -6.82
N THR A 36 -9.51 0.32 -8.02
CA THR A 36 -10.60 0.57 -8.97
C THR A 36 -10.38 -0.27 -10.22
N ASN A 37 -11.30 -1.20 -10.51
CA ASN A 37 -11.34 -1.86 -11.82
C ASN A 37 -11.90 -0.87 -12.85
N SER A 38 -11.04 -0.37 -13.74
CA SER A 38 -11.41 0.49 -14.88
C SER A 38 -11.32 -0.24 -16.22
N GLY A 39 -11.14 -1.57 -16.19
CA GLY A 39 -11.20 -2.46 -17.33
C GLY A 39 -12.62 -2.89 -17.68
N LYS A 40 -12.75 -3.69 -18.74
CA LYS A 40 -14.05 -4.19 -19.24
C LYS A 40 -14.40 -5.59 -18.72
N VAL A 41 -13.47 -6.24 -18.05
CA VAL A 41 -13.64 -7.59 -17.51
C VAL A 41 -13.48 -7.56 -15.99
N ASN A 42 -14.16 -8.49 -15.31
CA ASN A 42 -14.00 -8.65 -13.87
C ASN A 42 -12.58 -9.11 -13.56
N VAL A 43 -12.03 -8.57 -12.48
CA VAL A 43 -10.69 -8.90 -11.98
C VAL A 43 -10.76 -9.27 -10.50
N GLN A 44 -9.78 -10.02 -10.05
CA GLN A 44 -9.63 -10.41 -8.65
C GLN A 44 -8.22 -10.08 -8.19
N LEU A 45 -8.11 -9.48 -7.01
CA LEU A 45 -6.84 -9.34 -6.32
C LEU A 45 -6.47 -10.68 -5.67
N ILE A 46 -5.34 -11.25 -6.08
CA ILE A 46 -4.89 -12.58 -5.61
C ILE A 46 -3.86 -12.45 -4.48
N SER A 47 -2.95 -11.50 -4.61
CA SER A 47 -1.85 -11.32 -3.66
C SER A 47 -1.33 -9.89 -3.67
N ARG A 48 -0.79 -9.48 -2.52
CA ARG A 48 -0.07 -8.23 -2.33
C ARG A 48 1.39 -8.49 -1.99
N HIS A 49 2.23 -7.56 -2.42
CA HIS A 49 3.65 -7.53 -2.10
C HIS A 49 4.06 -6.08 -1.84
N TRP A 50 4.42 -5.80 -0.59
CA TRP A 50 4.90 -4.49 -0.16
C TRP A 50 6.41 -4.50 0.02
N ILE A 51 7.04 -3.44 -0.46
CA ILE A 51 8.42 -3.10 -0.18
C ILE A 51 8.40 -1.79 0.59
N VAL A 52 8.74 -1.86 1.87
CA VAL A 52 8.80 -0.69 2.76
C VAL A 52 10.26 -0.34 2.96
N LEU A 53 10.62 0.90 2.62
CA LEU A 53 11.97 1.42 2.81
C LEU A 53 11.93 2.45 3.94
N ASP A 54 12.78 2.28 4.95
CA ASP A 54 12.95 3.28 5.99
C ASP A 54 14.00 4.35 5.62
N ALA A 55 14.14 5.37 6.46
CA ALA A 55 15.07 6.47 6.25
C ALA A 55 16.56 6.05 6.24
N ASN A 56 16.88 4.87 6.78
CA ASN A 56 18.23 4.30 6.80
C ASN A 56 18.49 3.36 5.61
N ASN A 57 17.62 3.37 4.60
CA ASN A 57 17.61 2.46 3.45
C ASN A 57 17.46 0.98 3.82
N LYS A 58 16.93 0.66 5.01
CA LYS A 58 16.59 -0.71 5.35
C LYS A 58 15.26 -1.06 4.69
N GLN A 59 15.30 -2.14 3.91
CA GLN A 59 14.14 -2.66 3.22
C GLN A 59 13.45 -3.74 4.06
N GLN A 60 12.13 -3.65 4.17
CA GLN A 60 11.26 -4.70 4.66
C GLN A 60 10.34 -5.16 3.53
N GLU A 61 10.22 -6.47 3.38
CA GLU A 61 9.41 -7.09 2.34
C GLU A 61 8.23 -7.82 3.02
N ILE A 62 7.00 -7.49 2.62
CA ILE A 62 5.79 -8.08 3.19
C ILE A 62 4.99 -8.70 2.04
N LYS A 63 4.80 -10.01 2.08
CA LYS A 63 4.05 -10.78 1.08
C LYS A 63 2.83 -11.43 1.72
N GLY A 64 1.72 -11.45 1.00
CA GLY A 64 0.50 -12.09 1.49
C GLY A 64 -0.56 -12.28 0.40
N LEU A 65 -1.49 -13.20 0.65
CA LEU A 65 -2.68 -13.37 -0.17
C LEU A 65 -3.70 -12.26 0.11
N GLY A 66 -4.43 -11.84 -0.92
CA GLY A 66 -5.21 -10.60 -0.91
C GLY A 66 -4.32 -9.45 -1.27
#